data_AF-F5XK94-F1
#
_entry.id   AF-F5XK94-F1
#
_cell.length_a   1.000
_cell.length_b   1.000
_cell.length_c   1.000
_cell.angle_alpha   90.00
_cell.angle_beta   90.00
_cell.angle_gamma   90.00
#
_symmetry.space_group_name_H-M   'P 1'
#
loop_
_entity.id
_entity.type
_entity.pdbx_description
1 polymer ?
#
loop_
_entity_poly.entity_id
_entity_poly.type
_entity_poly.pdbx_seq_one_letter_code
_entity_poly.pdbx_strand_id
1 'polypeptide(L)'
;MSEAVLLVGTKKGLWVGRSDESRRRWQFDAPQFLMDGIYATCVDTSGDRPRLFVGGTSEHWGPGVYRSDDLGHSWTETQGAAVRFPADVGSSVERVWQIQPSAAEKDVVWVGTQPSALFRSEDRGESFELVRSLWDHPHRPEWGAGFGGQAIHTIVPDPTDRDRLTVAMSTGGVYRTEDGGQSWSPHNTGIKAYFFPDPWPEFGQCVHKVAAHPDRPELMYAQNHHGVYRSEDGGSTWTSIADGLPADFGFPIVVHPHDPETVFVFPLIADSARIPPDGKARVWRSTDAGRTWSESASGLPDAFYAAVMRDAMAADNADQTGLYFGARDGSVWASTDDGESWSEVARHLPDVLCVRAAVV
;
A
#
# COMPACT_ATOMS: atom_id res chain seq x y z
N MET A 1 -12.20 9.88 23.92
CA MET A 1 -10.88 10.29 23.43
C MET A 1 -10.19 9.01 23.04
N SER A 2 -9.78 8.89 21.78
CA SER A 2 -9.42 7.62 21.16
C SER A 2 -7.90 7.49 21.05
N GLU A 3 -7.41 6.29 21.29
CA GLU A 3 -6.01 5.91 21.08
C GLU A 3 -5.82 5.53 19.61
N ALA A 4 -4.59 5.57 19.11
CA ALA A 4 -4.26 5.05 17.78
C ALA A 4 -3.36 3.83 17.90
N VAL A 5 -3.54 2.89 16.97
CA VAL A 5 -2.59 1.80 16.73
C VAL A 5 -1.70 2.13 15.54
N LEU A 6 -0.43 1.74 15.60
CA LEU A 6 0.53 1.85 14.52
C LEU A 6 1.22 0.50 14.32
N LEU A 7 0.90 -0.16 13.21
CA LEU A 7 1.52 -1.40 12.78
C LEU A 7 2.74 -1.08 11.93
N VAL A 8 3.91 -1.57 12.33
CA VAL A 8 5.17 -1.40 11.60
C VAL A 8 5.67 -2.79 11.20
N GLY A 9 5.46 -3.13 9.94
CA GLY A 9 5.95 -4.37 9.35
C GLY A 9 7.38 -4.20 8.85
N THR A 10 8.27 -5.07 9.28
CA THR A 10 9.69 -5.01 8.93
C THR A 10 10.16 -6.31 8.29
N LYS A 11 11.39 -6.34 7.80
CA LYS A 11 12.04 -7.56 7.29
C LYS A 11 12.25 -8.65 8.34
N LYS A 12 12.09 -8.37 9.65
CA LYS A 12 12.32 -9.35 10.74
C LYS A 12 11.19 -9.42 11.76
N GLY A 13 10.01 -8.94 11.43
CA GLY A 13 8.83 -9.05 12.28
C GLY A 13 7.96 -7.79 12.29
N LEU A 14 6.95 -7.84 13.15
CA LEU A 14 5.95 -6.79 13.37
C LEU A 14 6.19 -6.10 14.71
N TRP A 15 6.06 -4.77 14.69
CA TRP A 15 5.94 -3.95 15.89
C TRP A 15 4.55 -3.32 15.92
N VAL A 16 3.87 -3.43 17.06
CA VAL A 16 2.56 -2.82 17.30
C VAL A 16 2.74 -1.68 18.31
N GLY A 17 2.53 -0.46 17.85
CA GLY A 17 2.56 0.75 18.67
C GLY A 17 1.17 1.16 19.10
N ARG A 18 1.04 1.66 20.34
CA ARG A 18 -0.16 2.33 20.86
C ARG A 18 0.19 3.74 21.27
N SER A 19 -0.66 4.69 20.89
CA SER A 19 -0.42 6.09 21.18
C SER A 19 -1.10 6.56 22.46
N ASP A 20 -0.63 7.69 23.00
CA ASP A 20 -1.49 8.53 23.83
C ASP A 20 -2.57 9.23 22.98
N GLU A 21 -3.55 9.87 23.63
CA GLU A 21 -4.67 10.56 22.95
C GLU A 21 -4.21 11.64 21.97
N SER A 22 -3.03 12.23 22.20
CA SER A 22 -2.45 13.25 21.33
C SER A 22 -1.75 12.69 20.10
N ARG A 23 -1.59 11.36 20.03
CA ARG A 23 -0.78 10.63 19.04
C ARG A 23 0.70 11.03 19.00
N ARG A 24 1.21 11.71 20.05
CA ARG A 24 2.60 12.22 20.10
C ARG A 24 3.54 11.29 20.85
N ARG A 25 3.03 10.47 21.78
CA ARG A 25 3.84 9.43 22.45
C ARG A 25 3.32 8.06 22.07
N TRP A 26 4.26 7.17 21.75
CA TRP A 26 3.98 5.82 21.31
C TRP A 26 4.70 4.82 22.22
N GLN A 27 3.98 3.78 22.64
CA GLN A 27 4.54 2.62 23.30
C GLN A 27 4.44 1.43 22.35
N PHE A 28 5.58 0.81 22.04
CA PHE A 28 5.63 -0.38 21.19
C PHE A 28 5.75 -1.65 22.03
N ASP A 29 5.01 -2.68 21.62
CA ASP A 29 5.11 -4.03 22.17
C ASP A 29 6.47 -4.68 21.83
N ALA A 30 6.75 -5.81 22.48
CA ALA A 30 7.82 -6.70 22.05
C ALA A 30 7.59 -7.17 20.60
N PRO A 31 8.66 -7.39 19.80
CA PRO A 31 8.51 -7.79 18.41
C PRO A 31 7.77 -9.12 18.29
N GLN A 32 6.87 -9.17 17.31
CA GLN A 32 6.06 -10.33 16.98
C GLN A 32 6.48 -10.86 15.60
N PHE A 33 6.19 -12.13 15.29
CA PHE A 33 6.59 -12.76 14.02
C PHE A 33 8.10 -12.64 13.72
N LEU A 34 8.94 -12.86 14.75
CA LEU A 34 10.39 -12.76 14.61
C LEU A 34 10.91 -13.68 13.51
N MET A 35 11.81 -13.17 12.68
CA MET A 35 12.38 -13.80 11.48
C MET A 35 11.45 -13.85 10.26
N ASP A 36 10.21 -13.42 10.37
CA ASP A 36 9.34 -13.27 9.21
C ASP A 36 9.47 -11.86 8.62
N GLY A 37 9.45 -11.77 7.29
CA GLY A 37 9.27 -10.49 6.62
C GLY A 37 7.79 -10.11 6.58
N ILE A 38 7.43 -8.96 7.12
CA ILE A 38 6.05 -8.47 7.16
C ILE A 38 5.85 -7.44 6.06
N TYR A 39 5.18 -7.86 4.98
CA TYR A 39 5.03 -7.07 3.76
C TYR A 39 3.68 -6.38 3.63
N ALA A 40 2.67 -6.88 4.34
CA ALA A 40 1.34 -6.30 4.35
C ALA A 40 0.81 -6.21 5.78
N THR A 41 0.23 -5.06 6.12
CA THR A 41 -0.58 -4.88 7.32
C THR A 41 -1.86 -4.15 6.94
N CYS A 42 -2.93 -4.36 7.71
CA CYS A 42 -4.19 -3.64 7.57
C CYS A 42 -4.85 -3.51 8.94
N VAL A 43 -5.54 -2.39 9.16
CA VAL A 43 -6.43 -2.16 10.30
C VAL A 43 -7.83 -1.97 9.74
N ASP A 44 -8.69 -2.96 9.94
CA ASP A 44 -10.10 -2.90 9.55
C ASP A 44 -10.92 -2.37 10.72
N THR A 45 -11.44 -1.16 10.59
CA THR A 45 -12.31 -0.50 11.58
C THR A 45 -13.78 -0.53 11.19
N SER A 46 -14.17 -1.24 10.12
CA SER A 46 -15.55 -1.27 9.62
C SER A 46 -16.50 -2.14 10.45
N GLY A 47 -15.96 -3.04 11.27
CA GLY A 47 -16.72 -3.92 12.16
C GLY A 47 -16.95 -3.35 13.55
N ASP A 48 -17.78 -4.05 14.34
CA ASP A 48 -18.11 -3.69 15.73
C ASP A 48 -16.88 -3.64 16.65
N ARG A 49 -15.81 -4.34 16.26
CA ARG A 49 -14.48 -4.27 16.85
C ARG A 49 -13.44 -4.16 15.73
N PRO A 50 -12.35 -3.40 15.91
CA PRO A 50 -11.27 -3.38 14.95
C PRO A 50 -10.63 -4.77 14.79
N ARG A 51 -10.29 -5.12 13.55
CA ARG A 51 -9.55 -6.34 13.22
C ARG A 51 -8.23 -5.96 12.54
N LEU A 52 -7.14 -6.56 12.99
CA LEU A 52 -5.83 -6.40 12.35
C LEU A 52 -5.58 -7.57 11.41
N PHE A 53 -4.96 -7.29 10.27
CA PHE A 53 -4.43 -8.31 9.37
C PHE A 53 -2.93 -8.12 9.15
N VAL A 54 -2.21 -9.24 9.03
CA VAL A 54 -0.75 -9.28 8.78
C VAL A 54 -0.45 -10.31 7.71
N GLY A 55 0.25 -9.90 6.67
CA GLY A 55 0.85 -10.77 5.65
C GLY A 55 2.33 -10.97 5.97
N GLY A 56 2.66 -12.13 6.52
CA GLY A 56 4.02 -12.52 6.88
C GLY A 56 4.63 -13.48 5.87
N THR A 57 5.96 -13.53 5.79
CA THR A 57 6.67 -14.53 5.00
C THR A 57 7.86 -15.04 5.78
N SER A 58 7.77 -16.30 6.19
CA SER A 58 8.82 -17.05 6.84
C SER A 58 9.77 -17.66 5.82
N GLU A 59 11.07 -17.54 6.03
CA GLU A 59 12.07 -18.23 5.19
C GLU A 59 12.01 -19.77 5.35
N HIS A 60 11.41 -20.27 6.44
CA HIS A 60 11.28 -21.70 6.71
C HIS A 60 9.91 -22.26 6.31
N TRP A 61 8.84 -21.51 6.59
CA TRP A 61 7.46 -22.01 6.47
C TRP A 61 6.68 -21.42 5.30
N GLY A 62 7.23 -20.40 4.64
CA GLY A 62 6.57 -19.69 3.54
C GLY A 62 5.64 -18.56 4.00
N PRO A 63 4.77 -18.07 3.11
CA PRO A 63 3.88 -16.96 3.41
C PRO A 63 2.62 -17.37 4.18
N GLY A 64 2.14 -16.46 5.02
CA GLY A 64 0.93 -16.63 5.82
C GLY A 64 0.15 -15.34 5.95
N VAL A 65 -1.16 -15.49 6.20
CA VAL A 65 -2.06 -14.39 6.59
C VAL A 65 -2.52 -14.66 8.01
N TYR A 66 -2.33 -13.66 8.87
CA TYR A 66 -2.70 -13.70 10.27
C TYR A 66 -3.69 -12.61 10.58
N ARG A 67 -4.58 -12.86 11.53
CA ARG A 67 -5.53 -11.87 12.02
C ARG A 67 -5.53 -11.77 13.54
N SER A 68 -5.86 -10.59 14.03
CA SER A 68 -6.08 -10.33 15.44
C SER A 68 -7.38 -9.56 15.63
N ASP A 69 -8.15 -9.99 16.62
CA ASP A 69 -9.41 -9.37 17.06
C ASP A 69 -9.25 -8.65 18.42
N ASP A 70 -8.01 -8.55 18.90
CA ASP A 70 -7.63 -8.00 20.20
C ASP A 70 -6.43 -7.04 20.05
N LEU A 71 -6.40 -6.30 18.93
CA LEU A 71 -5.40 -5.27 18.65
C LEU A 71 -3.95 -5.77 18.77
N GLY A 72 -3.69 -6.99 18.31
CA GLY A 72 -2.36 -7.59 18.21
C GLY A 72 -1.85 -8.26 19.48
N HIS A 73 -2.71 -8.48 20.48
CA HIS A 73 -2.34 -9.27 21.67
C HIS A 73 -2.27 -10.77 21.38
N SER A 74 -3.12 -11.28 20.50
CA SER A 74 -3.07 -12.65 19.99
C SER A 74 -3.35 -12.70 18.49
N TRP A 75 -2.80 -13.73 17.85
CA TRP A 75 -2.92 -13.93 16.40
C TRP A 75 -3.48 -15.31 16.11
N THR A 76 -4.43 -15.35 15.19
CA THR A 76 -4.91 -16.57 14.58
C THR A 76 -4.40 -16.62 13.15
N GLU A 77 -3.68 -17.68 12.82
CA GLU A 77 -3.42 -18.04 11.43
C GLU A 77 -4.70 -18.62 10.83
N THR A 78 -5.03 -18.22 9.60
CA THR A 78 -6.22 -18.71 8.89
C THR A 78 -6.24 -20.24 8.82
N GLN A 79 -7.26 -20.89 9.40
CA GLN A 79 -7.33 -22.35 9.52
C GLN A 79 -7.40 -23.00 8.12
N GLY A 80 -6.56 -24.01 7.86
CA GLY A 80 -6.63 -24.80 6.63
C GLY A 80 -5.64 -24.42 5.52
N ALA A 81 -4.67 -23.55 5.84
CA ALA A 81 -3.60 -23.03 5.00
C ALA A 81 -4.00 -21.84 4.13
N ALA A 82 -3.28 -20.74 4.37
CA ALA A 82 -2.80 -19.68 3.48
C ALA A 82 -3.62 -19.35 2.22
N VAL A 83 -3.50 -18.09 1.84
CA VAL A 83 -3.60 -17.70 0.43
C VAL A 83 -2.73 -18.66 -0.40
N ARG A 84 -3.37 -19.59 -1.13
CA ARG A 84 -2.72 -20.74 -1.77
C ARG A 84 -3.35 -20.99 -3.12
N PHE A 85 -2.50 -21.26 -4.10
CA PHE A 85 -2.97 -21.68 -5.42
C PHE A 85 -3.66 -23.05 -5.38
N PRO A 86 -4.78 -23.19 -6.11
CA PRO A 86 -5.38 -24.49 -6.38
C PRO A 86 -4.39 -25.47 -7.01
N ALA A 87 -4.57 -26.77 -6.77
CA ALA A 87 -3.61 -27.81 -7.18
C ALA A 87 -3.35 -27.87 -8.69
N ASP A 88 -4.29 -27.43 -9.52
CA ASP A 88 -4.20 -27.42 -10.98
C ASP A 88 -3.39 -26.23 -11.55
N VAL A 89 -3.11 -25.20 -10.76
CA VAL A 89 -2.41 -23.98 -11.22
C VAL A 89 -0.89 -24.20 -11.33
N GLY A 90 -0.34 -25.17 -10.62
CA GLY A 90 1.11 -25.45 -10.64
C GLY A 90 1.99 -24.30 -10.15
N SER A 91 1.47 -23.44 -9.27
CA SER A 91 2.16 -22.27 -8.70
C SER A 91 2.13 -22.32 -7.17
N SER A 92 2.95 -21.49 -6.52
CA SER A 92 3.00 -21.31 -5.07
C SER A 92 3.05 -19.83 -4.74
N VAL A 93 2.37 -19.44 -3.66
CA VAL A 93 2.51 -18.07 -3.15
C VAL A 93 3.88 -17.92 -2.52
N GLU A 94 4.62 -16.90 -2.93
CA GLU A 94 5.93 -16.56 -2.39
C GLU A 94 5.80 -15.50 -1.29
N ARG A 95 4.84 -14.59 -1.44
CA ARG A 95 4.69 -13.43 -0.56
C ARG A 95 3.29 -12.83 -0.66
N VAL A 96 2.75 -12.38 0.48
CA VAL A 96 1.53 -11.57 0.55
C VAL A 96 1.94 -10.10 0.51
N TRP A 97 1.51 -9.38 -0.52
CA TRP A 97 1.90 -7.98 -0.76
C TRP A 97 0.86 -6.98 -0.30
N GLN A 98 -0.41 -7.35 -0.24
CA GLN A 98 -1.46 -6.50 0.31
C GLN A 98 -2.62 -7.31 0.85
N ILE A 99 -3.25 -6.79 1.91
CA ILE A 99 -4.52 -7.27 2.44
C ILE A 99 -5.46 -6.07 2.52
N GLN A 100 -6.64 -6.17 1.91
CA GLN A 100 -7.58 -5.06 1.80
C GLN A 100 -9.02 -5.54 2.01
N PRO A 101 -9.66 -5.21 3.15
CA PRO A 101 -11.10 -5.40 3.33
C PRO A 101 -11.89 -4.62 2.28
N SER A 102 -13.03 -5.17 1.86
CA SER A 102 -13.99 -4.45 1.04
C SER A 102 -14.78 -3.47 1.89
N ALA A 103 -14.94 -2.24 1.40
CA ALA A 103 -15.82 -1.26 2.04
C ALA A 103 -17.30 -1.44 1.63
N ALA A 104 -17.56 -2.05 0.47
CA ALA A 104 -18.90 -2.34 -0.03
C ALA A 104 -19.48 -3.67 0.52
N GLU A 105 -18.63 -4.59 0.98
CA GLU A 105 -19.02 -5.93 1.43
C GLU A 105 -18.31 -6.31 2.74
N LYS A 106 -19.04 -6.31 3.87
CA LYS A 106 -18.49 -6.46 5.25
C LYS A 106 -17.66 -7.73 5.46
N ASP A 107 -17.98 -8.82 4.77
CA ASP A 107 -17.32 -10.11 4.94
C ASP A 107 -16.18 -10.36 3.95
N VAL A 108 -15.97 -9.45 2.99
CA VAL A 108 -15.01 -9.65 1.90
C VAL A 108 -13.65 -9.06 2.23
N VAL A 109 -12.60 -9.87 2.05
CA VAL A 109 -11.20 -9.45 2.16
C VAL A 109 -10.43 -9.87 0.92
N TRP A 110 -9.72 -8.94 0.32
CA TRP A 110 -8.87 -9.19 -0.84
C TRP A 110 -7.41 -9.33 -0.44
N VAL A 111 -6.70 -10.24 -1.11
CA VAL A 111 -5.26 -10.41 -0.93
C VAL A 111 -4.53 -10.41 -2.27
N GLY A 112 -3.51 -9.57 -2.37
CA GLY A 112 -2.61 -9.50 -3.52
C GLY A 112 -1.29 -10.19 -3.19
N THR A 113 -0.77 -10.99 -4.12
CA THR A 113 0.41 -11.83 -3.87
C THR A 113 1.52 -11.63 -4.89
N GLN A 114 2.65 -12.28 -4.60
CA GLN A 114 3.70 -12.68 -5.52
C GLN A 114 3.67 -14.21 -5.68
N PRO A 115 3.67 -14.76 -6.90
CA PRO A 115 3.51 -14.07 -8.20
C PRO A 115 2.17 -13.29 -8.28
N SER A 116 2.04 -12.40 -9.28
CA SER A 116 0.86 -11.53 -9.47
C SER A 116 -0.43 -12.33 -9.53
N ALA A 117 -1.11 -12.44 -8.40
CA ALA A 117 -2.40 -13.09 -8.25
C ALA A 117 -3.23 -12.36 -7.19
N LEU A 118 -4.54 -12.43 -7.38
CA LEU A 118 -5.54 -11.85 -6.49
C LEU A 118 -6.36 -12.99 -5.90
N PHE A 119 -6.58 -12.91 -4.60
CA PHE A 119 -7.41 -13.84 -3.86
C PHE A 119 -8.53 -13.08 -3.15
N ARG A 120 -9.68 -13.74 -3.02
CA ARG A 120 -10.87 -13.22 -2.35
C ARG A 120 -11.24 -14.14 -1.19
N SER A 121 -11.53 -13.55 -0.05
CA SER A 121 -12.24 -14.18 1.07
C SER A 121 -13.66 -13.65 1.11
N GLU A 122 -14.62 -14.49 1.49
CA GLU A 122 -16.02 -14.13 1.79
C GLU A 122 -16.40 -14.41 3.26
N ASP A 123 -15.40 -14.71 4.09
CA ASP A 123 -15.56 -15.16 5.47
C ASP A 123 -14.66 -14.35 6.42
N ARG A 124 -14.46 -13.06 6.11
CA ARG A 124 -13.64 -12.11 6.88
C ARG A 124 -12.18 -12.55 7.05
N GLY A 125 -11.63 -13.13 5.99
CA GLY A 125 -10.27 -13.65 5.91
C GLY A 125 -10.08 -14.93 6.72
N GLU A 126 -11.04 -15.87 6.73
CA GLU A 126 -10.81 -17.24 7.23
C GLU A 126 -10.25 -18.14 6.16
N SER A 127 -10.77 -18.02 4.94
CA SER A 127 -10.32 -18.75 3.76
C SER A 127 -10.25 -17.83 2.55
N PHE A 128 -9.44 -18.22 1.56
CA PHE A 128 -9.17 -17.41 0.37
C PHE A 128 -9.24 -18.26 -0.89
N GLU A 129 -9.96 -17.78 -1.89
CA GLU A 129 -10.08 -18.38 -3.21
C GLU A 129 -9.36 -17.54 -4.26
N LEU A 130 -8.72 -18.20 -5.23
CA LEU A 130 -8.05 -17.53 -6.34
C LEU A 130 -9.07 -16.89 -7.29
N VAL A 131 -8.88 -15.61 -7.61
CA VAL A 131 -9.63 -14.92 -8.67
C VAL A 131 -9.13 -15.38 -10.03
N ARG A 132 -9.76 -16.45 -10.55
CA ARG A 132 -9.35 -17.11 -11.80
C ARG A 132 -9.41 -16.21 -13.02
N SER A 133 -10.41 -15.34 -13.12
CA SER A 133 -10.55 -14.39 -14.23
C SER A 133 -9.31 -13.51 -14.44
N LEU A 134 -8.66 -13.08 -13.36
CA LEU A 134 -7.41 -12.30 -13.44
C LEU A 134 -6.19 -13.21 -13.65
N TRP A 135 -6.17 -14.38 -13.02
CA TRP A 135 -5.08 -15.34 -13.18
C TRP A 135 -5.01 -15.92 -14.60
N ASP A 136 -6.14 -16.17 -15.23
CA ASP A 136 -6.23 -16.72 -16.58
C ASP A 136 -6.29 -15.60 -17.65
N HIS A 137 -6.09 -14.34 -17.25
CA HIS A 137 -6.12 -13.19 -18.15
C HIS A 137 -5.07 -13.32 -19.27
N PRO A 138 -5.41 -13.02 -20.54
CA PRO A 138 -4.50 -13.20 -21.68
C PRO A 138 -3.16 -12.46 -21.57
N HIS A 139 -3.13 -11.31 -20.90
CA HIS A 139 -1.90 -10.54 -20.68
C HIS A 139 -0.98 -11.13 -19.59
N ARG A 140 -1.48 -11.99 -18.69
CA ARG A 140 -0.70 -12.47 -17.53
C ARG A 140 0.63 -13.13 -17.92
N PRO A 141 0.71 -13.99 -18.95
CA PRO A 141 1.98 -14.58 -19.38
C PRO A 141 3.07 -13.55 -19.75
N GLU A 142 2.68 -12.31 -20.06
CA GLU A 142 3.58 -11.21 -20.45
C GLU A 142 3.83 -10.22 -19.30
N TRP A 143 3.12 -10.33 -18.17
CA TRP A 143 3.43 -9.52 -16.98
C TRP A 143 4.81 -9.91 -16.46
N GLY A 144 5.68 -8.92 -16.30
CA GLY A 144 7.06 -9.12 -15.85
C GLY A 144 7.22 -8.96 -14.34
N ALA A 145 8.41 -9.32 -13.86
CA ALA A 145 8.82 -8.94 -12.51
C ALA A 145 9.50 -7.56 -12.53
N GLY A 146 9.08 -6.66 -11.64
CA GLY A 146 9.91 -5.52 -11.26
C GLY A 146 11.05 -5.94 -10.31
N PHE A 147 11.94 -5.03 -9.94
CA PHE A 147 13.00 -5.29 -8.95
C PHE A 147 12.49 -5.77 -7.58
N GLY A 148 11.21 -5.52 -7.26
CA GLY A 148 10.56 -5.98 -6.04
C GLY A 148 9.93 -7.38 -6.13
N GLY A 149 9.95 -8.01 -7.31
CA GLY A 149 9.16 -9.22 -7.61
C GLY A 149 7.89 -8.89 -8.41
N GLN A 150 7.37 -9.90 -9.11
CA GLN A 150 6.09 -9.82 -9.84
C GLN A 150 4.94 -9.91 -8.83
N ALA A 151 4.28 -8.79 -8.54
CA ALA A 151 3.28 -8.76 -7.48
C ALA A 151 2.07 -7.89 -7.81
N ILE A 152 0.89 -8.34 -7.36
CA ILE A 152 -0.26 -7.46 -7.13
C ILE A 152 -0.08 -6.86 -5.73
N HIS A 153 0.30 -5.59 -5.69
CA HIS A 153 0.64 -4.86 -4.46
C HIS A 153 -0.30 -3.66 -4.22
N THR A 154 -1.27 -3.44 -5.09
CA THR A 154 -2.31 -2.45 -4.88
C THR A 154 -3.67 -3.03 -5.24
N ILE A 155 -4.62 -2.81 -4.35
CA ILE A 155 -6.01 -3.26 -4.36
C ILE A 155 -6.79 -2.08 -3.80
N VAL A 156 -7.71 -1.56 -4.59
CA VAL A 156 -8.55 -0.40 -4.28
C VAL A 156 -10.00 -0.79 -4.62
N PRO A 157 -10.74 -1.36 -3.65
CA PRO A 157 -12.17 -1.60 -3.79
C PRO A 157 -12.90 -0.27 -3.93
N ASP A 158 -13.90 -0.22 -4.79
CA ASP A 158 -14.83 0.90 -4.80
C ASP A 158 -15.69 0.83 -3.52
N PRO A 159 -15.81 1.94 -2.76
CA PRO A 159 -16.52 1.94 -1.48
C PRO A 159 -18.04 1.88 -1.63
N THR A 160 -18.56 2.16 -2.83
CA THR A 160 -20.00 2.27 -3.10
C THR A 160 -20.52 1.21 -4.06
N ASP A 161 -19.62 0.56 -4.80
CA ASP A 161 -19.97 -0.43 -5.81
C ASP A 161 -19.11 -1.69 -5.67
N ARG A 162 -19.73 -2.77 -5.19
CA ARG A 162 -19.08 -4.07 -5.01
C ARG A 162 -18.57 -4.70 -6.31
N ASP A 163 -19.10 -4.28 -7.46
CA ASP A 163 -18.71 -4.84 -8.76
C ASP A 163 -17.42 -4.18 -9.29
N ARG A 164 -16.98 -3.08 -8.65
CA ARG A 164 -15.84 -2.26 -9.05
C ARG A 164 -14.63 -2.47 -8.13
N LEU A 165 -13.52 -2.91 -8.71
CA LEU A 165 -12.25 -3.12 -8.01
C LEU A 165 -11.08 -2.80 -8.93
N THR A 166 -10.13 -2.00 -8.44
CA THR A 166 -8.88 -1.72 -9.13
C THR A 166 -7.73 -2.46 -8.48
N VAL A 167 -6.86 -3.07 -9.28
CA VAL A 167 -5.58 -3.63 -8.84
C VAL A 167 -4.42 -3.00 -9.60
N ALA A 168 -3.25 -2.92 -8.98
CA ALA A 168 -2.02 -2.51 -9.66
C ALA A 168 -0.85 -3.45 -9.34
N MET A 169 0.03 -3.59 -10.32
CA MET A 169 1.14 -4.52 -10.28
C MET A 169 2.44 -3.98 -10.89
N SER A 170 3.55 -4.49 -10.39
CA SER A 170 4.93 -4.18 -10.81
C SER A 170 5.61 -5.46 -11.35
N THR A 171 5.63 -5.75 -12.66
CA THR A 171 5.08 -4.96 -13.78
C THR A 171 3.82 -5.63 -14.34
N GLY A 172 3.02 -4.84 -15.07
CA GLY A 172 1.76 -5.25 -15.68
C GLY A 172 0.80 -4.08 -15.78
N GLY A 173 0.87 -3.15 -14.83
CA GLY A 173 0.10 -1.91 -14.82
C GLY A 173 -1.09 -1.95 -13.88
N VAL A 174 -2.10 -1.14 -14.18
CA VAL A 174 -3.40 -1.07 -13.51
C VAL A 174 -4.40 -1.92 -14.28
N TYR A 175 -5.17 -2.73 -13.56
CA TYR A 175 -6.31 -3.47 -14.09
C TYR A 175 -7.55 -3.16 -13.25
N ARG A 176 -8.70 -3.12 -13.90
CA ARG A 176 -9.98 -2.86 -13.24
C ARG A 176 -11.03 -3.87 -13.67
N THR A 177 -11.85 -4.28 -12.72
CA THR A 177 -13.13 -4.97 -12.98
C THR A 177 -14.28 -4.01 -12.77
N GLU A 178 -15.35 -4.18 -13.55
CA GLU A 178 -16.65 -3.53 -13.35
C GLU A 178 -17.80 -4.56 -13.20
N ASP A 179 -17.48 -5.85 -13.09
CA ASP A 179 -18.44 -6.95 -13.02
C ASP A 179 -18.18 -7.91 -11.83
N GLY A 180 -17.62 -7.40 -10.74
CA GLY A 180 -17.35 -8.16 -9.51
C GLY A 180 -16.20 -9.14 -9.64
N GLY A 181 -15.28 -8.90 -10.58
CA GLY A 181 -14.10 -9.72 -10.83
C GLY A 181 -14.37 -10.86 -11.80
N GLN A 182 -15.40 -10.80 -12.64
CA GLN A 182 -15.63 -11.80 -13.69
C GLN A 182 -14.73 -11.53 -14.91
N SER A 183 -14.44 -10.26 -15.20
CA SER A 183 -13.50 -9.82 -16.22
C SER A 183 -12.65 -8.64 -15.76
N TRP A 184 -11.53 -8.41 -16.45
CA TRP A 184 -10.56 -7.38 -16.09
C TRP A 184 -10.08 -6.66 -17.35
N SER A 185 -10.02 -5.34 -17.30
CA SER A 185 -9.52 -4.50 -18.39
C SER A 185 -8.26 -3.75 -17.94
N PRO A 186 -7.27 -3.54 -18.83
CA PRO A 186 -6.13 -2.69 -18.55
C PRO A 186 -6.55 -1.21 -18.50
N HIS A 187 -6.07 -0.48 -17.51
CA HIS A 187 -6.45 0.90 -17.21
C HIS A 187 -5.19 1.79 -17.12
N ASN A 188 -4.38 1.76 -18.19
CA ASN A 188 -3.03 2.35 -18.23
C ASN A 188 -2.88 3.55 -19.17
N THR A 189 -3.94 3.98 -19.85
CA THR A 189 -3.86 5.07 -20.84
C THR A 189 -3.28 6.33 -20.21
N GLY A 190 -2.14 6.79 -20.73
CA GLY A 190 -1.45 7.97 -20.20
C GLY A 190 -0.46 7.70 -19.06
N ILE A 191 -0.25 6.45 -18.64
CA ILE A 191 0.88 6.05 -17.78
C ILE A 191 2.05 5.57 -18.64
N LYS A 192 3.22 6.16 -18.42
CA LYS A 192 4.41 5.90 -19.23
C LYS A 192 5.14 4.64 -18.78
N ALA A 193 5.59 3.82 -19.72
CA ALA A 193 6.52 2.73 -19.50
C ALA A 193 7.84 3.00 -20.25
N TYR A 194 8.70 3.85 -19.68
CA TYR A 194 9.91 4.36 -20.34
C TYR A 194 10.91 3.29 -20.80
N PHE A 195 10.82 2.08 -20.23
CA PHE A 195 11.69 0.94 -20.53
C PHE A 195 11.21 0.10 -21.74
N PHE A 196 10.07 0.43 -22.34
CA PHE A 196 9.61 -0.19 -23.59
C PHE A 196 9.93 0.66 -24.82
N PRO A 197 10.03 0.03 -26.01
CA PRO A 197 10.19 0.77 -27.27
C PRO A 197 9.03 1.73 -27.56
N ASP A 198 7.79 1.29 -27.34
CA ASP A 198 6.63 2.16 -27.23
C ASP A 198 6.46 2.55 -25.75
N PRO A 199 6.62 3.83 -25.39
CA PRO A 199 6.50 4.27 -24.00
C PRO A 199 5.05 4.35 -23.51
N TRP A 200 4.04 4.12 -24.35
CA TRP A 200 2.62 4.17 -23.99
C TRP A 200 1.88 2.86 -24.34
N PRO A 201 2.38 1.70 -23.89
CA PRO A 201 1.73 0.43 -24.19
C PRO A 201 0.40 0.30 -23.43
N GLU A 202 -0.48 -0.58 -23.91
CA GLU A 202 -1.73 -0.92 -23.24
C GLU A 202 -1.52 -1.49 -21.82
N PHE A 203 -0.43 -2.24 -21.62
CA PHE A 203 -0.06 -2.84 -20.34
C PHE A 203 1.47 -2.97 -20.18
N GLY A 204 1.90 -3.37 -18.98
CA GLY A 204 3.30 -3.62 -18.66
C GLY A 204 3.99 -2.48 -17.90
N GLN A 205 3.26 -1.41 -17.56
CA GLN A 205 3.71 -0.36 -16.65
C GLN A 205 4.18 -0.94 -15.32
N CYS A 206 5.11 -0.24 -14.66
CA CYS A 206 5.65 -0.61 -13.36
C CYS A 206 5.06 0.35 -12.30
N VAL A 207 3.76 0.23 -12.08
CA VAL A 207 3.03 1.07 -11.12
C VAL A 207 3.46 0.69 -9.72
N HIS A 208 3.84 1.65 -8.88
CA HIS A 208 4.31 1.38 -7.52
C HIS A 208 3.19 1.46 -6.48
N LYS A 209 2.25 2.39 -6.63
CA LYS A 209 1.10 2.52 -5.73
C LYS A 209 -0.01 3.28 -6.43
N VAL A 210 -1.24 2.86 -6.19
CA VAL A 210 -2.47 3.60 -6.55
C VAL A 210 -3.23 3.92 -5.27
N ALA A 211 -3.80 5.12 -5.20
CA ALA A 211 -4.63 5.58 -4.10
C ALA A 211 -5.88 6.28 -4.66
N ALA A 212 -6.99 6.17 -3.95
CA ALA A 212 -8.25 6.85 -4.27
C ALA A 212 -8.91 7.30 -2.97
N HIS A 213 -9.65 8.41 -3.02
CA HIS A 213 -10.43 8.87 -1.88
C HIS A 213 -11.77 8.10 -1.82
N PRO A 214 -12.24 7.67 -0.64
CA PRO A 214 -13.51 6.95 -0.54
C PRO A 214 -14.72 7.78 -1.03
N ASP A 215 -14.76 9.08 -0.72
CA ASP A 215 -15.86 9.96 -1.13
C ASP A 215 -15.81 10.40 -2.60
N ARG A 216 -14.69 10.16 -3.30
CA ARG A 216 -14.48 10.56 -4.69
C ARG A 216 -13.70 9.48 -5.46
N PRO A 217 -14.25 8.27 -5.60
CA PRO A 217 -13.51 7.09 -6.06
C PRO A 217 -13.08 7.17 -7.54
N GLU A 218 -13.63 8.09 -8.33
CA GLU A 218 -13.18 8.37 -9.69
C GLU A 218 -11.88 9.19 -9.73
N LEU A 219 -11.59 9.97 -8.69
CA LEU A 219 -10.35 10.69 -8.51
C LEU A 219 -9.30 9.75 -7.91
N MET A 220 -8.38 9.32 -8.76
CA MET A 220 -7.32 8.38 -8.40
C MET A 220 -5.96 8.99 -8.64
N TYR A 221 -4.98 8.57 -7.85
CA TYR A 221 -3.58 8.97 -7.99
C TYR A 221 -2.70 7.74 -8.07
N ALA A 222 -1.62 7.83 -8.85
CA ALA A 222 -0.67 6.74 -9.00
C ALA A 222 0.77 7.24 -8.94
N GLN A 223 1.59 6.63 -8.09
CA GLN A 223 3.04 6.67 -8.23
C GLN A 223 3.45 5.52 -9.15
N ASN A 224 4.09 5.84 -10.28
CA ASN A 224 4.67 4.87 -11.20
C ASN A 224 6.19 4.76 -10.97
N HIS A 225 6.87 3.86 -11.68
CA HIS A 225 8.34 3.79 -11.68
C HIS A 225 8.94 5.15 -12.03
N HIS A 226 8.45 5.78 -13.10
CA HIS A 226 8.72 7.19 -13.39
C HIS A 226 7.38 7.87 -13.64
N GLY A 227 7.13 8.94 -12.91
CA GLY A 227 5.92 9.74 -13.02
C GLY A 227 4.99 9.56 -11.82
N VAL A 228 4.32 10.66 -11.51
CA VAL A 228 3.18 10.74 -10.60
C VAL A 228 1.99 11.14 -11.44
N TYR A 229 0.87 10.43 -11.31
CA TYR A 229 -0.28 10.56 -12.19
C TYR A 229 -1.57 10.79 -11.42
N ARG A 230 -2.51 11.48 -12.07
CA ARG A 230 -3.91 11.63 -11.64
C ARG A 230 -4.84 11.09 -12.71
N SER A 231 -5.91 10.44 -12.29
CA SER A 231 -7.09 10.11 -13.09
C SER A 231 -8.31 10.80 -12.49
N GLU A 232 -9.22 11.27 -13.33
CA GLU A 232 -10.54 11.80 -12.92
C GLU A 232 -11.71 10.93 -13.40
N ASP A 233 -11.40 9.75 -13.99
CA ASP A 233 -12.38 8.85 -14.62
C ASP A 233 -12.22 7.38 -14.15
N GLY A 234 -11.82 7.19 -12.89
CA GLY A 234 -11.72 5.87 -12.27
C GLY A 234 -10.55 5.01 -12.78
N GLY A 235 -9.51 5.65 -13.29
CA GLY A 235 -8.28 5.05 -13.78
C GLY A 235 -8.29 4.77 -15.27
N SER A 236 -9.31 5.21 -16.01
CA SER A 236 -9.42 4.94 -17.45
C SER A 236 -8.38 5.74 -18.23
N THR A 237 -8.14 7.00 -17.84
CA THR A 237 -7.09 7.85 -18.37
C THR A 237 -6.31 8.56 -17.26
N TRP A 238 -5.00 8.68 -17.46
CA TRP A 238 -4.07 9.25 -16.50
C TRP A 238 -3.32 10.44 -17.10
N THR A 239 -3.17 11.48 -16.30
CA THR A 239 -2.38 12.68 -16.63
C THR A 239 -1.23 12.81 -15.65
N SER A 240 -0.03 13.11 -16.15
CA SER A 240 1.13 13.38 -15.29
C SER A 240 0.87 14.62 -14.45
N ILE A 241 1.13 14.50 -13.15
CA ILE A 241 1.11 15.57 -12.14
C ILE A 241 2.48 15.69 -11.47
N ALA A 242 3.56 15.23 -12.11
CA ALA A 242 4.90 15.27 -11.55
C ALA A 242 5.57 16.66 -11.63
N ASP A 243 4.99 17.60 -12.38
CA ASP A 243 5.55 18.94 -12.57
C ASP A 243 5.65 19.68 -11.22
N GLY A 244 6.84 20.19 -10.91
CA GLY A 244 7.13 20.86 -9.64
C GLY A 244 7.72 19.94 -8.55
N LEU A 245 7.69 18.62 -8.73
CA LEU A 245 8.41 17.69 -7.85
C LEU A 245 9.92 17.72 -8.12
N PRO A 246 10.77 17.46 -7.11
CA PRO A 246 12.22 17.40 -7.28
C PRO A 246 12.69 16.14 -8.00
N ALA A 247 11.85 15.09 -8.02
CA ALA A 247 12.03 13.86 -8.78
C ALA A 247 10.66 13.21 -9.02
N ASP A 248 10.52 12.47 -10.12
CA ASP A 248 9.29 11.78 -10.51
C ASP A 248 9.29 10.28 -10.15
N PHE A 249 10.41 9.79 -9.60
CA PHE A 249 10.57 8.44 -9.07
C PHE A 249 10.26 8.44 -7.56
N GLY A 250 9.58 7.41 -7.08
CA GLY A 250 9.15 7.26 -5.69
C GLY A 250 8.39 5.95 -5.53
N PHE A 251 7.92 5.62 -4.33
CA PHE A 251 7.09 4.42 -4.12
C PHE A 251 5.71 4.70 -3.54
N PRO A 252 5.57 5.39 -2.40
CA PRO A 252 4.25 5.63 -1.84
C PRO A 252 3.54 6.79 -2.52
N ILE A 253 2.21 6.70 -2.55
CA ILE A 253 1.31 7.84 -2.71
C ILE A 253 0.14 7.64 -1.75
N VAL A 254 -0.22 8.69 -1.00
CA VAL A 254 -1.27 8.64 0.03
C VAL A 254 -2.21 9.82 -0.17
N VAL A 255 -3.51 9.55 -0.15
CA VAL A 255 -4.56 10.57 -0.22
C VAL A 255 -5.02 10.91 1.20
N HIS A 256 -5.28 12.19 1.46
CA HIS A 256 -5.84 12.63 2.72
C HIS A 256 -7.26 12.06 2.90
N PRO A 257 -7.61 11.48 4.05
CA PRO A 257 -8.88 10.76 4.25
C PRO A 257 -10.13 11.66 4.24
N HIS A 258 -9.97 12.97 4.44
CA HIS A 258 -11.05 13.96 4.47
C HIS A 258 -10.94 15.02 3.38
N ASP A 259 -9.98 14.88 2.46
CA ASP A 259 -9.80 15.82 1.35
C ASP A 259 -9.26 15.09 0.10
N PRO A 260 -10.11 14.84 -0.92
CA PRO A 260 -9.72 14.09 -2.10
C PRO A 260 -8.68 14.82 -2.98
N GLU A 261 -8.49 16.13 -2.82
CA GLU A 261 -7.49 16.90 -3.57
C GLU A 261 -6.15 17.02 -2.84
N THR A 262 -6.07 16.59 -1.58
CA THR A 262 -4.81 16.55 -0.85
C THR A 262 -4.13 15.19 -0.99
N VAL A 263 -2.90 15.19 -1.51
CA VAL A 263 -2.10 13.97 -1.77
C VAL A 263 -0.65 14.18 -1.34
N PHE A 264 -0.04 13.10 -0.84
CA PHE A 264 1.33 13.08 -0.35
C PHE A 264 2.17 12.04 -1.08
N VAL A 265 3.41 12.38 -1.38
CA VAL A 265 4.43 11.49 -1.97
C VAL A 265 5.76 11.62 -1.24
N PHE A 266 6.64 10.63 -1.43
CA PHE A 266 8.02 10.66 -0.93
C PHE A 266 8.98 10.46 -2.11
N PRO A 267 9.47 11.53 -2.75
CA PRO A 267 10.32 11.44 -3.94
C PRO A 267 11.70 10.82 -3.64
N LEU A 268 12.20 10.05 -4.59
CA LEU A 268 13.55 9.48 -4.60
C LEU A 268 14.19 9.79 -5.97
N ILE A 269 15.52 9.93 -6.04
CA ILE A 269 16.22 10.41 -7.24
C ILE A 269 15.92 9.55 -8.48
N ALA A 270 16.09 8.23 -8.36
CA ALA A 270 15.90 7.27 -9.44
C ALA A 270 15.92 5.83 -8.90
N ASP A 271 15.54 4.89 -9.75
CA ASP A 271 15.62 3.44 -9.53
C ASP A 271 17.02 2.95 -9.18
N SER A 272 18.03 3.57 -9.78
CA SER A 272 19.47 3.28 -9.62
C SER A 272 20.07 3.72 -8.29
N ALA A 273 19.42 4.65 -7.57
CA ALA A 273 19.93 5.19 -6.31
C ALA A 273 19.00 4.93 -5.12
N ARG A 274 17.69 5.12 -5.29
CA ARG A 274 16.65 4.99 -4.24
C ARG A 274 16.99 5.74 -2.95
N ILE A 275 17.55 6.94 -3.08
CA ILE A 275 17.74 7.89 -1.99
C ILE A 275 16.93 9.15 -2.28
N PRO A 276 16.52 9.92 -1.27
CA PRO A 276 15.82 11.19 -1.50
C PRO A 276 16.73 12.20 -2.22
N PRO A 277 16.14 13.14 -2.99
CA PRO A 277 16.85 14.31 -3.47
C PRO A 277 17.60 15.04 -2.34
N ASP A 278 18.80 15.52 -2.66
CA ASP A 278 19.71 16.20 -1.74
C ASP A 278 20.11 15.43 -0.47
N GLY A 279 19.76 14.13 -0.36
CA GLY A 279 19.97 13.35 0.85
C GLY A 279 19.14 13.83 2.04
N LYS A 280 17.93 14.35 1.78
CA LYS A 280 17.04 14.95 2.78
C LYS A 280 15.70 14.23 2.86
N ALA A 281 15.22 13.94 4.07
CA ALA A 281 13.88 13.38 4.23
C ALA A 281 12.85 14.48 3.95
N ARG A 282 12.06 14.33 2.89
CA ARG A 282 11.06 15.31 2.45
C ARG A 282 9.80 14.60 1.99
N VAL A 283 8.68 14.84 2.68
CA VAL A 283 7.36 14.53 2.15
C VAL A 283 6.96 15.70 1.25
N TRP A 284 6.37 15.41 0.11
CA TRP A 284 5.82 16.43 -0.79
C TRP A 284 4.30 16.33 -0.80
N ARG A 285 3.64 17.48 -0.70
CA ARG A 285 2.19 17.60 -0.59
C ARG A 285 1.65 18.42 -1.75
N SER A 286 0.53 18.01 -2.29
CA SER A 286 -0.35 18.85 -3.09
C SER A 286 -1.68 18.97 -2.35
N THR A 287 -2.35 20.13 -2.46
CA THR A 287 -3.70 20.38 -1.93
C THR A 287 -4.67 20.80 -3.05
N ASP A 288 -4.29 20.56 -4.31
CA ASP A 288 -5.02 20.97 -5.50
C ASP A 288 -4.99 19.86 -6.57
N ALA A 289 -5.04 18.61 -6.12
CA ALA A 289 -5.05 17.41 -6.95
C ALA A 289 -3.84 17.30 -7.88
N GLY A 290 -2.65 17.61 -7.36
CA GLY A 290 -1.37 17.48 -8.04
C GLY A 290 -1.05 18.61 -9.03
N ARG A 291 -1.79 19.72 -9.04
CA ARG A 291 -1.49 20.85 -9.94
C ARG A 291 -0.27 21.63 -9.47
N THR A 292 -0.11 21.75 -8.16
CA THR A 292 1.07 22.33 -7.52
C THR A 292 1.52 21.47 -6.34
N TRP A 293 2.81 21.55 -6.03
CA TRP A 293 3.43 20.80 -4.95
C TRP A 293 4.25 21.70 -4.03
N SER A 294 4.23 21.38 -2.74
CA SER A 294 5.03 22.04 -1.71
C SER A 294 5.70 21.00 -0.81
N GLU A 295 6.79 21.42 -0.19
CA GLU A 295 7.56 20.61 0.74
C GLU A 295 6.88 20.58 2.13
N SER A 296 6.70 19.38 2.67
CA SER A 296 6.33 19.09 4.05
C SER A 296 7.55 18.48 4.76
N ALA A 297 8.27 19.31 5.52
CA ALA A 297 9.58 18.93 6.06
C ALA A 297 9.87 19.37 7.49
N SER A 298 8.97 20.12 8.12
CA SER A 298 9.19 20.57 9.49
C SER A 298 9.42 19.37 10.41
N GLY A 299 10.56 19.34 11.11
CA GLY A 299 10.96 18.24 11.98
C GLY A 299 11.67 17.05 11.30
N LEU A 300 11.68 16.99 9.96
CA LEU A 300 12.41 15.94 9.22
C LEU A 300 13.92 16.25 9.10
N PRO A 301 14.78 15.21 9.05
CA PRO A 301 16.22 15.38 9.01
C PRO A 301 16.75 15.82 7.65
N ASP A 302 17.81 16.63 7.68
CA ASP A 302 18.59 17.04 6.50
C ASP A 302 19.66 16.03 6.06
N ALA A 303 19.85 14.96 6.83
CA ALA A 303 20.77 13.86 6.50
C ALA A 303 20.00 12.54 6.54
N PHE A 304 19.52 12.10 5.39
CA PHE A 304 18.67 10.93 5.23
C PHE A 304 18.86 10.28 3.86
N TYR A 305 19.21 8.99 3.87
CA TYR A 305 19.54 8.23 2.65
C TYR A 305 18.70 6.97 2.51
N ALA A 306 17.68 6.80 3.36
CA ALA A 306 16.80 5.66 3.30
C ALA A 306 15.66 5.91 2.30
N ALA A 307 15.16 4.84 1.70
CA ALA A 307 13.94 4.90 0.91
C ALA A 307 12.70 4.67 1.80
N VAL A 308 11.56 5.21 1.38
CA VAL A 308 10.24 4.84 1.90
C VAL A 308 9.58 3.96 0.84
N MET A 309 9.15 2.75 1.22
CA MET A 309 8.55 1.77 0.30
C MET A 309 7.05 2.01 0.07
N ARG A 310 6.48 1.30 -0.91
CA ARG A 310 5.11 1.47 -1.45
C ARG A 310 4.03 1.56 -0.37
N ASP A 311 4.08 0.63 0.60
CA ASP A 311 3.13 0.55 1.72
C ASP A 311 3.72 1.05 3.03
N ALA A 312 4.91 1.62 3.00
CA ALA A 312 5.58 2.20 4.17
C ALA A 312 5.21 3.69 4.38
N MET A 313 4.08 4.13 3.83
CA MET A 313 3.44 5.40 4.16
C MET A 313 1.92 5.19 4.27
N ALA A 314 1.28 5.84 5.24
CA ALA A 314 -0.16 5.74 5.46
C ALA A 314 -0.72 7.00 6.15
N ALA A 315 -2.02 7.23 6.00
CA ALA A 315 -2.80 8.14 6.81
C ALA A 315 -3.68 7.35 7.79
N ASP A 316 -3.93 7.90 8.98
CA ASP A 316 -5.07 7.46 9.81
C ASP A 316 -6.35 8.21 9.41
N ASN A 317 -7.44 8.00 10.13
CA ASN A 317 -8.76 8.58 9.87
C ASN A 317 -9.21 9.58 10.97
N ALA A 318 -8.29 10.12 11.77
CA ALA A 318 -8.64 11.09 12.80
C ALA A 318 -9.14 12.41 12.19
N ASP A 319 -9.90 13.21 12.94
CA ASP A 319 -10.37 14.55 12.48
C ASP A 319 -9.22 15.44 12.02
N GLN A 320 -8.12 15.46 12.79
CA GLN A 320 -6.84 16.00 12.35
C GLN A 320 -5.98 14.83 11.88
N THR A 321 -5.79 14.69 10.58
CA THR A 321 -5.22 13.48 9.99
C THR A 321 -3.80 13.25 10.50
N GLY A 322 -3.54 12.02 10.95
CA GLY A 322 -2.18 11.56 11.21
C GLY A 322 -1.57 10.99 9.93
N LEU A 323 -0.32 11.35 9.64
CA LEU A 323 0.46 10.74 8.56
C LEU A 323 1.67 10.03 9.14
N TYR A 324 1.98 8.87 8.58
CA TYR A 324 3.02 7.99 9.07
C TYR A 324 3.87 7.50 7.92
N PHE A 325 5.19 7.46 8.09
CA PHE A 325 6.05 6.72 7.18
C PHE A 325 7.14 5.95 7.93
N GLY A 326 7.52 4.81 7.36
CA GLY A 326 8.63 3.99 7.80
C GLY A 326 9.68 3.88 6.71
N ALA A 327 10.94 3.91 7.11
CA ALA A 327 12.05 3.91 6.18
C ALA A 327 12.92 2.65 6.30
N ARG A 328 13.65 2.37 5.22
CA ARG A 328 14.52 1.19 5.13
C ARG A 328 15.66 1.15 6.16
N ASP A 329 15.97 2.28 6.81
CA ASP A 329 16.95 2.38 7.89
C ASP A 329 16.40 2.04 9.28
N GLY A 330 15.11 1.70 9.37
CA GLY A 330 14.45 1.34 10.64
C GLY A 330 13.87 2.53 11.40
N SER A 331 13.86 3.73 10.83
CA SER A 331 13.16 4.88 11.41
C SER A 331 11.68 4.91 11.01
N VAL A 332 10.84 5.38 11.93
CA VAL A 332 9.40 5.60 11.72
C VAL A 332 9.05 6.99 12.20
N TRP A 333 8.33 7.72 11.36
CA TRP A 333 7.99 9.13 11.56
C TRP A 333 6.48 9.30 11.54
N ALA A 334 5.99 10.23 12.34
CA ALA A 334 4.58 10.59 12.42
C ALA A 334 4.40 12.11 12.37
N SER A 335 3.38 12.53 11.65
CA SER A 335 2.71 13.83 11.79
C SER A 335 1.33 13.58 12.39
N THR A 336 0.87 14.49 13.24
CA THR A 336 -0.47 14.46 13.83
C THR A 336 -1.26 15.72 13.51
N ASP A 337 -0.81 16.44 12.48
CA ASP A 337 -1.26 17.76 12.07
C ASP A 337 -1.34 17.89 10.55
N ASP A 338 -1.95 16.90 9.88
CA ASP A 338 -2.20 16.91 8.43
C ASP A 338 -0.92 17.01 7.58
N GLY A 339 0.21 16.56 8.12
CA GLY A 339 1.51 16.65 7.47
C GLY A 339 2.21 18.00 7.63
N GLU A 340 1.83 18.86 8.57
CA GLU A 340 2.53 20.13 8.78
C GLU A 340 3.87 19.96 9.52
N SER A 341 3.94 19.07 10.51
CA SER A 341 5.16 18.78 11.26
C SER A 341 5.33 17.30 11.60
N TRP A 342 6.59 16.86 11.67
CA TRP A 342 6.96 15.46 11.83
C TRP A 342 7.81 15.22 13.07
N SER A 343 7.66 14.04 13.67
CA SER A 343 8.49 13.56 14.77
C SER A 343 8.85 12.08 14.57
N GLU A 344 10.09 11.71 14.92
CA GLU A 344 10.52 10.31 14.95
C GLU A 344 9.84 9.60 16.13
N VAL A 345 9.05 8.57 15.85
CA VAL A 345 8.28 7.81 16.86
C VAL A 345 8.91 6.45 17.16
N ALA A 346 9.72 5.92 16.23
CA ALA A 346 10.54 4.73 16.45
C ALA A 346 11.83 4.80 15.64
N ARG A 347 12.87 4.11 16.12
CA ARG A 347 14.17 4.03 15.45
C ARG A 347 14.90 2.74 15.78
N HIS A 348 15.92 2.42 14.99
CA HIS A 348 16.72 1.20 15.11
C HIS A 348 15.89 -0.09 14.98
N LEU A 349 14.76 -0.01 14.28
CA LEU A 349 14.03 -1.20 13.85
C LEU A 349 14.78 -1.87 12.70
N PRO A 350 14.46 -3.13 12.37
CA PRO A 350 14.83 -3.68 11.08
C PRO A 350 14.22 -2.86 9.94
N ASP A 351 14.71 -3.13 8.74
CA ASP A 351 14.24 -2.57 7.47
C ASP A 351 12.69 -2.54 7.38
N VAL A 352 12.09 -1.35 7.39
CA VAL A 352 10.62 -1.18 7.39
C VAL A 352 10.07 -1.34 5.99
N LEU A 353 9.07 -2.21 5.86
CA LEU A 353 8.47 -2.62 4.59
C LEU A 353 7.06 -2.05 4.40
N CYS A 354 6.28 -1.96 5.48
CA CYS A 354 4.94 -1.38 5.47
C CYS A 354 4.60 -0.73 6.82
N VAL A 355 3.71 0.27 6.77
CA VAL A 355 3.12 0.90 7.97
C VAL A 355 1.61 1.08 7.79
N ARG A 356 0.85 0.90 8.86
CA ARG A 356 -0.58 1.22 8.92
C ARG A 356 -0.94 1.80 10.28
N ALA A 357 -1.77 2.83 10.27
CA ALA A 357 -2.29 3.44 11.48
C ALA A 357 -3.81 3.61 11.39
N ALA A 358 -4.47 3.53 12.53
CA ALA A 358 -5.88 3.89 12.65
C ALA A 358 -6.17 4.33 14.08
N VAL A 359 -7.14 5.22 14.22
CA VAL A 359 -7.76 5.53 15.50
C VAL A 359 -8.73 4.40 15.85
N VAL A 360 -8.64 3.85 17.06
CA VAL A 360 -9.40 2.66 17.50
C VAL A 360 -10.18 2.87 18.80
#